data_AF-A0A5A7SJ67-F1
#
_entry.id   AF-A0A5A7SJ67-F1
#
_cell.length_a   1.000
_cell.length_b   1.000
_cell.length_c   1.000
_cell.angle_alpha   90.00
_cell.angle_beta   90.00
_cell.angle_gamma   90.00
#
_symmetry.space_group_name_H-M   'P 1'
#
loop_
_entity.id
_entity.type
_entity.pdbx_description
1 polymer ?
#
loop_
_entity_poly.entity_id
_entity_poly.type
_entity_poly.pdbx_seq_one_letter_code
_entity_poly.pdbx_strand_id
1 'polypeptide(L)'
;MIDTSATHNFMNEQKTKRLGLQLLTEVGTIKAVNSGVRSIMGIAKDVPMKIGKWQEYKDIMPAKLHKRLPPRREVGQEIELKRGAKPSDMALYRMGLFDL
;
A
#
# COMPACT_ATOMS: atom_id res chain seq x y z
N MET A 1 -3.08 -6.79 4.89
CA MET A 1 -1.70 -6.29 4.78
C MET A 1 -1.39 -5.54 6.06
N ILE A 2 -0.21 -5.76 6.62
CA ILE A 2 0.29 -5.04 7.79
C ILE A 2 1.47 -4.21 7.26
N ASP A 3 1.41 -2.89 7.42
CA ASP A 3 2.46 -1.97 6.99
C ASP A 3 2.87 -1.15 8.21
N THR A 4 4.01 -1.50 8.79
CA THR A 4 4.56 -0.82 9.98
C THR A 4 5.23 0.51 9.65
N SER A 5 5.50 0.77 8.36
CA SER A 5 6.12 2.01 7.89
C SER A 5 5.11 3.08 7.52
N ALA A 6 3.82 2.73 7.42
CA ALA A 6 2.75 3.67 7.15
C ALA A 6 2.47 4.57 8.35
N THR A 7 2.52 5.89 8.12
CA THR A 7 2.13 6.88 9.14
C THR A 7 0.62 6.85 9.42
N HIS A 8 -0.19 6.48 8.42
CA HIS A 8 -1.65 6.44 8.52
C HIS A 8 -2.19 5.13 7.94
N ASN A 9 -3.21 4.56 8.60
CA ASN A 9 -3.85 3.34 8.14
C ASN A 9 -4.98 3.65 7.15
N PHE A 10 -4.92 3.04 5.97
CA PHE A 10 -5.94 3.21 4.93
C PHE A 10 -6.84 1.98 4.79
N MET A 11 -8.11 2.22 4.52
CA MET A 11 -9.10 1.17 4.24
C MET A 11 -9.85 1.48 2.94
N ASN A 12 -10.27 0.44 2.22
CA ASN A 12 -11.09 0.65 1.03
C ASN A 12 -12.51 1.10 1.41
N GLU A 13 -13.11 1.95 0.56
CA GLU A 13 -14.47 2.48 0.73
C GLU A 13 -15.55 1.40 0.88
N GLN A 14 -15.47 0.30 0.13
CA GLN A 14 -16.50 -0.75 0.17
C GLN A 14 -16.53 -1.46 1.53
N LYS A 15 -15.37 -1.64 2.14
CA LYS A 15 -15.20 -2.29 3.43
C LYS A 15 -15.63 -1.37 4.56
N THR A 16 -15.32 -0.07 4.49
CA THR A 16 -15.85 0.89 5.46
C THR A 16 -17.36 0.99 5.42
N LYS A 17 -17.97 1.02 4.22
CA LYS A 17 -19.44 0.97 4.08
C LYS A 17 -20.04 -0.31 4.66
N ARG A 18 -19.44 -1.46 4.35
CA ARG A 18 -19.88 -2.76 4.88
C ARG A 18 -19.81 -2.83 6.40
N LEU A 19 -18.81 -2.18 7.00
CA LEU A 19 -18.61 -2.14 8.45
C LEU A 19 -19.44 -1.04 9.15
N GLY A 20 -20.12 -0.16 8.39
CA GLY A 20 -20.92 0.92 8.93
C GLY A 20 -20.13 1.93 9.75
N LEU A 21 -18.85 2.18 9.39
CA LEU A 21 -18.02 3.12 10.15
C LEU A 21 -18.54 4.55 10.02
N GLN A 22 -18.61 5.26 11.14
CA GLN A 22 -18.94 6.67 11.17
C GLN A 22 -17.72 7.49 10.75
N LEU A 23 -17.90 8.34 9.75
CA LEU A 23 -16.82 9.15 9.19
C LEU A 23 -16.99 10.60 9.61
N LEU A 24 -15.92 11.16 10.14
CA LEU A 24 -15.79 12.60 10.29
C LEU A 24 -15.42 13.21 8.94
N THR A 25 -16.12 14.28 8.58
CA THR A 25 -15.96 15.00 7.32
C THR A 25 -14.69 15.84 7.33
N GLU A 26 -13.54 15.17 7.26
CA GLU A 26 -12.24 15.81 7.11
C GLU A 26 -11.78 15.70 5.65
N VAL A 27 -11.32 16.82 5.09
CA VAL A 27 -10.91 16.89 3.68
C VAL A 27 -9.43 16.53 3.58
N GLY A 28 -9.12 15.53 2.76
CA GLY A 28 -7.75 15.13 2.49
C GLY A 28 -7.61 14.42 1.15
N THR A 29 -6.36 14.29 0.70
CA THR A 29 -6.04 13.52 -0.50
C THR A 29 -4.88 12.57 -0.24
N ILE A 30 -4.88 11.46 -0.98
CA ILE A 30 -3.82 10.46 -1.00
C ILE A 30 -3.29 10.32 -2.42
N LYS A 31 -1.97 10.19 -2.56
CA LYS A 31 -1.29 9.86 -3.81
C LYS A 31 -0.45 8.61 -3.59
N ALA A 32 -0.75 7.54 -4.32
CA ALA A 32 0.18 6.42 -4.40
C ALA A 32 1.22 6.70 -5.48
N VAL A 33 2.43 6.14 -5.34
CA VAL A 33 3.60 6.39 -6.21
C VAL A 33 3.28 6.22 -7.71
N ASN A 34 2.39 5.27 -8.04
CA ASN A 34 2.00 4.97 -9.42
C ASN A 34 0.50 5.23 -9.68
N SER A 35 -0.13 6.14 -8.94
CA SER A 35 -1.53 6.51 -9.15
C SER A 35 -1.75 8.01 -9.15
N GLY A 36 -2.82 8.44 -9.80
CA GLY A 36 -3.34 9.80 -9.60
C GLY A 36 -3.69 10.08 -8.13
N VAL A 37 -3.78 11.36 -7.80
CA VAL A 37 -4.28 11.85 -6.51
C VAL A 37 -5.74 11.42 -6.35
N ARG A 38 -6.12 11.00 -5.14
CA ARG A 38 -7.47 10.59 -4.79
C ARG A 38 -7.89 11.25 -3.50
N SER A 39 -9.18 11.55 -3.39
CA SER A 39 -9.74 12.09 -2.14
C SER A 39 -9.96 10.97 -1.12
N ILE A 40 -9.69 11.25 0.15
CA ILE A 40 -10.17 10.42 1.27
C ILE A 40 -11.63 10.78 1.52
N MET A 41 -12.43 9.80 1.94
CA MET A 41 -13.86 10.03 2.22
C MET A 41 -14.09 10.75 3.55
N GLY A 42 -13.11 10.68 4.46
CA GLY A 42 -13.15 11.23 5.80
C GLY A 42 -12.17 10.46 6.71
N ILE A 43 -12.36 10.58 8.02
CA ILE A 43 -11.62 9.82 9.03
C ILE A 43 -12.60 9.08 9.93
N ALA A 44 -12.40 7.78 10.10
CA ALA A 44 -13.04 7.01 11.15
C ALA A 44 -12.09 7.00 12.36
N LYS A 45 -12.44 7.71 13.44
CA LYS A 45 -11.63 7.77 14.66
C LYS A 45 -11.96 6.62 15.60
N ASP A 46 -10.96 6.21 16.38
CA ASP A 46 -11.10 5.23 17.45
C ASP A 46 -11.82 3.94 17.02
N VAL A 47 -11.44 3.40 15.85
CA VAL A 47 -12.02 2.15 15.36
C VAL A 47 -11.43 0.98 16.15
N PRO A 48 -12.24 0.16 16.84
CA PRO A 48 -11.74 -1.02 17.54
C PRO A 48 -11.28 -2.07 16.52
N MET A 49 -9.99 -2.39 16.54
CA MET A 49 -9.37 -3.42 15.70
C MET A 49 -8.90 -4.58 16.57
N LYS A 50 -9.45 -5.77 16.29
CA LYS A 50 -9.12 -7.00 17.01
C LYS A 50 -8.28 -7.93 16.13
N ILE A 51 -7.13 -8.33 16.64
CA ILE A 51 -6.24 -9.31 16.00
C ILE A 51 -5.94 -10.40 17.03
N GLY A 52 -6.61 -11.54 16.90
CA GLY A 52 -6.53 -12.61 17.89
C GLY A 52 -7.01 -12.15 19.27
N LYS A 53 -6.12 -12.19 20.27
CA LYS A 53 -6.37 -11.71 21.64
C LYS A 53 -6.14 -10.21 21.81
N TRP A 54 -5.47 -9.56 20.86
CA TRP A 54 -5.15 -8.14 20.92
C TRP A 54 -6.32 -7.31 20.43
N GLN A 55 -6.61 -6.22 21.15
CA GLN A 55 -7.58 -5.22 20.77
C GLN A 55 -6.97 -3.83 20.96
N GLU A 56 -6.98 -3.03 19.91
CA GLU A 56 -6.52 -1.65 19.92
C GLU A 56 -7.52 -0.74 19.21
N TYR A 57 -7.44 0.55 19.50
CA TYR A 57 -8.20 1.58 18.80
C TYR A 57 -7.25 2.30 17.84
N LYS A 58 -7.67 2.44 16.57
CA LYS A 58 -6.88 3.10 15.54
C LYS A 58 -7.77 4.01 14.69
N ASP A 59 -7.18 5.10 14.24
CA ASP A 59 -7.79 5.93 13.22
C ASP A 59 -7.58 5.30 11.84
N ILE A 60 -8.66 5.29 11.05
CA ILE A 60 -8.69 4.70 9.71
C ILE A 60 -9.13 5.76 8.70
N MET A 61 -8.37 5.89 7.61
CA MET A 61 -8.67 6.79 6.51
C MET A 61 -9.25 6.01 5.32
N PRO A 62 -10.57 6.08 5.07
CA PRO A 62 -11.17 5.38 3.94
C PRO A 62 -10.86 6.09 2.64
N ALA A 63 -10.37 5.34 1.65
CA ALA A 63 -10.03 5.86 0.34
C ALA A 63 -10.51 4.93 -0.78
N LYS A 64 -10.74 5.52 -1.97
CA LYS A 64 -10.99 4.77 -3.20
C LYS A 64 -9.69 4.14 -3.70
N LEU A 65 -9.34 2.98 -3.16
CA LEU A 65 -8.14 2.23 -3.56
C LEU A 65 -8.40 1.37 -4.80
N HIS A 66 -7.39 1.24 -5.65
CA HIS A 66 -7.44 0.34 -6.81
C HIS A 66 -7.36 -1.12 -6.33
N LYS A 67 -8.27 -1.96 -6.82
CA LYS A 67 -8.33 -3.40 -6.45
C LYS A 67 -7.19 -4.22 -7.04
N ARG A 68 -6.64 -3.75 -8.15
CA ARG A 68 -5.44 -4.30 -8.78
C ARG A 68 -4.33 -3.30 -8.58
N LEU A 69 -3.15 -3.79 -8.24
CA LEU A 69 -1.95 -3.00 -8.39
C LEU A 69 -1.89 -2.53 -9.84
N PRO A 70 -1.46 -1.29 -10.10
CA PRO A 70 -1.10 -0.94 -11.46
C PRO A 70 -0.14 -2.01 -11.96
N PRO A 71 -0.24 -2.46 -13.23
CA PRO A 71 0.76 -3.34 -13.80
C PRO A 71 2.11 -2.76 -13.43
N ARG A 72 3.03 -3.59 -12.91
CA ARG A 72 4.44 -3.25 -13.03
C ARG A 72 4.56 -2.97 -14.52
N ARG A 73 4.77 -1.71 -14.90
CA ARG A 73 5.38 -1.49 -16.20
C ARG A 73 6.61 -2.39 -16.11
N GLU A 74 6.87 -3.19 -17.14
CA GLU A 74 8.27 -3.25 -17.58
C GLU A 74 8.61 -1.79 -17.76
N VAL A 75 9.06 -1.16 -16.68
CA VAL A 75 9.50 0.20 -16.76
C VAL A 75 10.71 -0.04 -17.64
N GLY A 76 10.59 0.28 -18.93
CA GLY A 76 11.69 0.87 -19.64
C GLY A 76 12.05 2.11 -18.82
N GLN A 77 12.70 1.89 -17.68
CA GLN A 77 13.68 2.80 -17.19
C GLN A 77 14.75 2.58 -18.23
N GLU A 78 14.77 3.44 -19.23
CA GLU A 78 16.05 3.76 -19.79
C GLU A 78 16.82 4.43 -18.65
N ILE A 79 17.38 3.59 -17.76
CA ILE A 79 18.49 3.99 -16.94
C ILE A 79 19.57 4.32 -17.97
N GLU A 80 19.76 5.61 -18.26
CA GLU A 80 20.91 6.06 -19.04
C GLU A 80 22.18 5.61 -18.29
N LEU A 81 22.63 4.41 -18.64
CA LEU A 81 23.92 3.90 -18.25
C LEU A 81 24.93 4.78 -18.96
N LYS A 82 25.77 5.49 -18.20
CA LYS A 82 26.88 6.24 -18.78
C LYS A 82 27.61 5.34 -19.78
N ARG A 83 27.84 5.83 -21.01
CA ARG A 83 28.46 5.08 -22.11
C ARG A 83 29.69 4.31 -21.61
N GLY A 84 29.59 2.98 -21.49
CA GLY A 84 30.61 2.09 -20.93
C GLY A 84 30.28 1.41 -19.59
N ALA A 85 29.19 1.77 -18.93
CA ALA A 85 28.70 1.08 -17.74
C ALA A 85 28.04 -0.25 -18.11
N LYS A 86 28.64 -1.36 -17.66
CA LYS A 86 28.03 -2.69 -17.79
C LYS A 86 26.85 -2.78 -16.81
N PRO A 87 25.64 -3.15 -17.26
CA PRO A 87 24.59 -3.55 -16.34
C PRO A 87 25.12 -4.70 -15.48
N SER A 88 24.82 -4.67 -14.18
CA SER A 88 25.03 -5.85 -13.34
C SER A 88 24.04 -6.92 -13.80
N ASP A 89 24.39 -7.68 -14.84
CA ASP A 89 23.74 -8.94 -15.17
C ASP A 89 23.88 -9.85 -13.93
N MET A 90 22.83 -9.86 -13.11
CA MET A 90 22.73 -10.77 -11.98
C MET A 90 22.63 -12.18 -12.56
N ALA A 91 23.76 -12.88 -12.60
CA ALA A 91 23.77 -14.32 -12.70
C ALA A 91 22.72 -14.88 -11.73
N LEU A 92 21.82 -15.74 -12.24
CA LEU A 92 20.77 -16.40 -11.48
C LEU A 92 21.39 -16.95 -10.19
N TYR A 93 20.96 -16.44 -9.03
CA TYR A 93 21.36 -17.02 -7.74
C TYR A 93 20.99 -18.51 -7.77
N ARG A 94 21.99 -19.39 -7.86
CA ARG A 94 21.83 -20.81 -7.57
C ARG A 94 21.57 -20.92 -6.07
N MET A 95 20.31 -20.84 -5.66
CA MET A 95 19.88 -21.27 -4.33
C MET A 95 20.14 -22.78 -4.25
N GLY A 96 21.17 -23.18 -3.51
CA GLY A 96 21.45 -24.58 -3.25
C GLY A 96 20.22 -25.25 -2.64
N LEU A 97 19.92 -26.46 -3.11
CA LEU A 97 18.92 -27.34 -2.52
C LEU A 97 19.28 -27.50 -1.03
N PHE A 98 18.39 -27.09 -0.14
CA PHE A 98 18.51 -27.46 1.27
C PHE A 98 18.29 -28.98 1.35
N ASP A 99 19.34 -29.72 1.66
CA ASP A 99 19.19 -31.13 2.04
C ASP A 99 18.37 -31.24 3.35
N LEU A 100 17.61 -32.34 3.41
CA LEU A 100 16.52 -32.68 4.35
C LEU A 100 16.78 -32.44 5.84
#